data_AF-U2R1B4-F1
#
_entry.id   AF-U2R1B4-F1
#
_cell.length_a   1.000
_cell.length_b   1.000
_cell.length_c   1.000
_cell.angle_alpha   90.00
_cell.angle_beta   90.00
_cell.angle_gamma   90.00
#
_symmetry.space_group_name_H-M   'P 1'
#
loop_
_entity.id
_entity.type
_entity.pdbx_description
1 polymer ?
#
loop_
_entity_poly.entity_id
_entity_poly.type
_entity_poly.pdbx_seq_one_letter_code
_entity_poly.pdbx_strand_id
1 'polypeptide(L)'
;MAERAAARDTGDAPAYAEADRRFHRAIFEASGNVLLAELYRGAGGNDQALLHLDSPDVDLDALADDIARIDATHVELVAAIEARDPDRAADAAERMVHVAHAQAGFEPSQDDQPTAQPKAQPADQPEENAR
;
A
#
# COMPACT_ATOMS: atom_id res chain seq x y z
N MET A 1 -7.40 -6.44 11.19
CA MET A 1 -7.79 -5.06 11.55
C MET A 1 -7.92 -4.85 13.05
N ALA A 2 -8.74 -5.62 13.78
CA ALA A 2 -8.91 -5.42 15.22
C ALA A 2 -7.61 -5.57 16.04
N GLU A 3 -6.78 -6.57 15.74
CA GLU A 3 -5.49 -6.77 16.41
C GLU A 3 -4.54 -5.59 16.20
N ARG A 4 -4.45 -5.07 14.98
CA ARG A 4 -3.59 -3.93 14.66
C ARG A 4 -4.07 -2.63 15.31
N ALA A 5 -5.38 -2.40 15.33
CA ALA A 5 -5.96 -1.25 16.04
C ALA A 5 -5.68 -1.33 17.54
N ALA A 6 -5.82 -2.52 18.15
CA ALA A 6 -5.51 -2.71 19.57
C ALA A 6 -4.03 -2.45 19.87
N ALA A 7 -3.11 -2.97 19.04
CA ALA A 7 -1.68 -2.75 19.20
C ALA A 7 -1.30 -1.26 19.10
N ARG A 8 -1.90 -0.54 18.14
CA ARG A 8 -1.76 0.92 18.02
C ARG A 8 -2.25 1.64 19.27
N ASP A 9 -3.45 1.32 19.74
CA ASP A 9 -4.07 1.98 20.90
C ASP A 9 -3.28 1.74 22.21
N THR A 10 -2.49 0.66 22.27
CA THR A 10 -1.57 0.37 23.40
C THR A 10 -0.14 0.85 23.17
N GLY A 11 0.19 1.45 22.02
CA GLY A 11 1.54 1.88 21.68
C GLY A 11 2.53 0.74 21.43
N ASP A 12 2.05 -0.48 21.16
CA ASP A 12 2.89 -1.67 20.98
C ASP A 12 3.33 -1.79 19.52
N ALA A 13 4.46 -1.14 19.18
CA ALA A 13 5.01 -1.13 17.82
C ALA A 13 5.34 -2.54 17.27
N PRO A 14 5.99 -3.43 18.03
CA PRO A 14 6.22 -4.81 17.58
C PRO A 14 4.92 -5.57 17.30
N ALA A 15 3.91 -5.45 18.17
CA ALA A 15 2.62 -6.10 17.95
C ALA A 15 1.87 -5.51 16.73
N TYR A 16 2.01 -4.21 16.48
CA TYR A 16 1.45 -3.55 15.30
C TYR A 16 2.07 -4.12 14.02
N ALA A 17 3.40 -4.23 13.95
CA ALA A 17 4.12 -4.78 12.80
C ALA A 17 3.77 -6.25 12.54
N GLU A 18 3.67 -7.06 13.60
CA GLU A 18 3.29 -8.47 13.47
C GLU A 18 1.84 -8.66 12.99
N ALA A 19 0.90 -7.82 13.46
CA ALA A 19 -0.48 -7.84 12.98
C ALA A 19 -0.56 -7.48 11.48
N ASP A 20 0.28 -6.57 11.01
CA ASP A 20 0.38 -6.18 9.61
C ASP A 20 0.94 -7.32 8.72
N ARG A 21 2.04 -7.95 9.14
CA ARG A 21 2.58 -9.16 8.49
C ARG A 21 1.55 -10.28 8.37
N ARG A 22 0.79 -10.52 9.46
CA ARG A 22 -0.31 -11.50 9.47
C ARG A 22 -1.37 -11.17 8.44
N PHE A 23 -1.76 -9.90 8.34
CA PHE A 23 -2.75 -9.43 7.37
C PHE A 23 -2.32 -9.74 5.93
N HIS A 24 -1.11 -9.32 5.55
CA HIS A 24 -0.60 -9.56 4.20
C HIS A 24 -0.48 -11.05 3.88
N ARG A 25 0.05 -11.86 4.81
CA ARG A 25 0.12 -13.31 4.62
C ARG A 25 -1.26 -13.91 4.36
N ALA A 26 -2.29 -13.50 5.11
CA ALA A 26 -3.64 -14.00 4.92
C ALA A 26 -4.19 -13.69 3.51
N ILE A 27 -3.89 -12.50 2.97
CA ILE A 27 -4.27 -12.13 1.60
C ILE A 27 -3.58 -13.03 0.57
N PHE A 28 -2.27 -13.23 0.69
CA PHE A 28 -1.52 -14.04 -0.27
C PHE A 28 -1.93 -15.52 -0.21
N GLU A 29 -2.15 -16.06 0.98
CA GLU A 29 -2.67 -17.42 1.16
C GLU A 29 -4.07 -17.58 0.56
N ALA A 30 -4.93 -16.56 0.66
CA ALA A 30 -6.27 -16.57 0.08
C ALA A 30 -6.30 -16.36 -1.45
N SER A 31 -5.21 -15.86 -2.05
CA SER A 31 -5.15 -15.55 -3.50
C SER A 31 -5.24 -16.77 -4.42
N GLY A 32 -5.01 -17.98 -3.90
CA GLY A 32 -4.87 -19.19 -4.70
C GLY A 32 -3.55 -19.29 -5.47
N ASN A 33 -2.68 -18.28 -5.38
CA ASN A 33 -1.35 -18.31 -5.98
C ASN A 33 -0.32 -18.85 -4.97
N VAL A 34 -0.14 -20.18 -4.99
CA VAL A 34 0.79 -20.88 -4.08
C VAL A 34 2.22 -20.34 -4.20
N LEU A 35 2.68 -20.02 -5.41
CA LEU A 35 4.02 -19.46 -5.60
C LEU A 35 4.17 -18.11 -4.88
N LEU A 36 3.19 -17.21 -5.05
CA LEU A 36 3.20 -15.90 -4.39
C LEU A 36 3.16 -16.04 -2.86
N ALA A 37 2.35 -16.96 -2.33
CA ALA A 37 2.28 -17.22 -0.90
C ALA A 37 3.61 -17.74 -0.32
N GLU A 38 4.27 -18.67 -1.02
CA GLU A 38 5.57 -19.19 -0.58
C GLU A 38 6.70 -18.15 -0.72
N LEU A 39 6.68 -17.34 -1.79
CA LEU A 39 7.62 -16.23 -1.94
C LEU A 39 7.49 -15.24 -0.79
N TYR A 40 6.27 -14.85 -0.44
CA TYR A 40 6.03 -13.94 0.67
C TYR A 40 6.44 -14.54 2.02
N ARG A 41 6.23 -15.84 2.24
CA ARG A 41 6.66 -16.52 3.47
C ARG A 41 8.19 -16.61 3.61
N GLY A 42 8.89 -16.89 2.51
CA GLY A 42 10.33 -17.18 2.51
C GLY A 42 11.22 -15.95 2.35
N ALA A 43 10.85 -15.03 1.47
CA ALA A 43 11.62 -13.81 1.17
C ALA A 43 11.07 -12.58 1.91
N GLY A 44 9.88 -12.68 2.50
CA GLY A 44 9.11 -11.52 2.92
C GLY A 44 8.49 -10.78 1.73
N GLY A 45 8.10 -9.54 1.95
CA GLY A 45 7.71 -8.59 0.92
C GLY A 45 7.80 -7.16 1.47
N ASN A 46 6.77 -6.36 1.23
CA ASN A 46 6.79 -4.96 1.66
C ASN A 46 6.75 -4.77 3.20
N ASP A 47 6.57 -5.86 3.96
CA ASP A 47 6.70 -5.87 5.42
C ASP A 47 8.13 -5.64 5.91
N GLN A 48 9.14 -5.74 5.03
CA GLN A 48 10.49 -5.27 5.33
C GLN A 48 10.52 -3.76 5.64
N ALA A 49 9.58 -2.98 5.08
CA ALA A 49 9.43 -1.57 5.43
C ALA A 49 9.10 -1.38 6.92
N LEU A 50 8.56 -2.40 7.60
CA LEU A 50 8.16 -2.34 9.01
C LEU A 50 9.26 -2.80 9.98
N LEU A 51 10.44 -3.20 9.51
CA LEU A 51 11.53 -3.65 10.40
C LEU A 51 11.91 -2.60 11.47
N HIS A 52 11.76 -1.32 11.14
CA HIS A 52 12.03 -0.24 12.09
C HIS A 52 11.05 -0.24 13.27
N LEU A 53 9.86 -0.82 13.12
CA LEU A 53 8.82 -0.95 14.16
C LEU A 53 9.02 -2.18 15.08
N ASP A 54 9.97 -3.07 14.79
CA ASP A 54 10.24 -4.24 15.65
C ASP A 54 10.94 -3.86 16.97
N SER A 55 11.39 -2.61 17.12
CA SER A 55 11.92 -2.11 18.38
C SER A 55 10.79 -1.65 19.31
N PRO A 56 10.77 -2.10 20.59
CA PRO A 56 9.80 -1.63 21.58
C PRO A 56 10.00 -0.14 21.96
N ASP A 57 11.12 0.46 21.57
CA ASP A 57 11.42 1.87 21.84
C ASP A 57 10.78 2.83 20.82
N VAL A 58 10.09 2.31 19.80
CA VAL A 58 9.38 3.14 18.82
C VAL A 58 8.13 3.73 19.46
N ASP A 59 8.04 5.06 19.39
CA ASP A 59 6.86 5.80 19.77
C ASP A 59 5.87 5.85 18.60
N LEU A 60 4.79 5.06 18.68
CA LEU A 60 3.74 5.06 17.66
C LEU A 60 2.94 6.38 17.63
N ASP A 61 2.86 7.13 18.73
CA ASP A 61 2.16 8.41 18.75
C ASP A 61 2.91 9.45 17.90
N ALA A 62 4.25 9.39 17.90
CA ALA A 62 5.07 10.20 17.01
C ALA A 62 4.86 9.88 15.52
N LEU A 63 4.31 8.70 15.20
CA LEU A 63 4.00 8.23 13.85
C LEU A 63 2.48 8.20 13.57
N ALA A 64 1.66 8.86 14.39
CA ALA A 64 0.20 8.71 14.35
C ALA A 64 -0.43 9.01 12.97
N ASP A 65 -0.01 10.10 12.32
CA ASP A 65 -0.53 10.49 11.00
C ASP A 65 -0.20 9.46 9.92
N ASP A 66 1.00 8.89 10.02
CA ASP A 66 1.54 7.89 9.13
C ASP A 66 0.83 6.54 9.29
N ILE A 67 0.68 6.10 10.53
CA ILE A 67 -0.10 4.92 10.90
C ILE A 67 -1.55 5.07 10.44
N ALA A 68 -2.15 6.25 10.61
CA ALA A 68 -3.52 6.50 10.15
C ALA A 68 -3.66 6.35 8.62
N ARG A 69 -2.67 6.78 7.84
CA ARG A 69 -2.64 6.59 6.38
C ARG A 69 -2.49 5.12 5.99
N ILE A 70 -1.60 4.38 6.65
CA ILE A 70 -1.47 2.93 6.45
C ILE A 70 -2.78 2.23 6.82
N ASP A 71 -3.40 2.60 7.94
CA ASP A 71 -4.67 2.06 8.40
C ASP A 71 -5.79 2.25 7.38
N ALA A 72 -5.90 3.44 6.79
CA ALA A 72 -6.90 3.74 5.78
C ALA A 72 -6.77 2.82 4.54
N THR A 73 -5.54 2.62 4.02
CA THR A 73 -5.34 1.77 2.83
C THR A 73 -5.71 0.31 3.08
N HIS A 74 -5.49 -0.18 4.30
CA HIS A 74 -5.91 -1.53 4.71
C HIS A 74 -7.43 -1.69 4.77
N VAL A 75 -8.12 -0.72 5.36
CA VAL A 75 -9.59 -0.70 5.40
C VAL A 75 -10.17 -0.69 3.99
N GLU A 76 -9.60 0.13 3.09
CA GLU A 76 -10.01 0.18 1.68
C GLU A 76 -9.83 -1.16 0.97
N LEU A 77 -8.68 -1.82 1.16
CA LEU A 77 -8.40 -3.12 0.55
C LEU A 77 -9.39 -4.20 1.04
N VAL A 78 -9.64 -4.27 2.34
CA VAL A 78 -10.64 -5.21 2.90
C VAL A 78 -12.02 -4.94 2.32
N ALA A 79 -12.45 -3.68 2.27
CA ALA A 79 -13.75 -3.31 1.71
C ALA A 79 -13.88 -3.69 0.22
N ALA A 80 -12.81 -3.55 -0.57
CA ALA A 80 -12.80 -3.97 -1.97
C ALA A 80 -12.86 -5.50 -2.12
N ILE A 81 -12.14 -6.25 -1.28
CA ILE A 81 -12.19 -7.71 -1.26
C ILE A 81 -13.59 -8.22 -0.87
N GLU A 82 -14.20 -7.64 0.16
CA GLU A 82 -15.56 -7.98 0.60
C GLU A 82 -16.60 -7.71 -0.49
N ALA A 83 -16.44 -6.60 -1.23
CA ALA A 83 -17.28 -6.26 -2.37
C ALA A 83 -17.00 -7.12 -3.62
N ARG A 84 -15.95 -7.96 -3.60
CA ARG A 84 -15.45 -8.73 -4.76
C ARG A 84 -15.14 -7.84 -5.96
N ASP A 85 -14.54 -6.68 -5.70
CA ASP A 85 -14.13 -5.72 -6.71
C ASP A 85 -12.60 -5.81 -6.91
N PRO A 86 -12.14 -6.56 -7.93
CA PRO A 86 -10.71 -6.82 -8.11
C PRO A 86 -9.93 -5.56 -8.50
N ASP A 87 -10.52 -4.66 -9.27
CA ASP A 87 -9.86 -3.43 -9.72
C ASP A 87 -9.63 -2.49 -8.53
N ARG A 88 -10.67 -2.28 -7.71
CA ARG A 88 -10.53 -1.49 -6.49
C ARG A 88 -9.56 -2.12 -5.48
N ALA A 89 -9.50 -3.45 -5.42
CA ALA A 89 -8.55 -4.14 -4.55
C ALA A 89 -7.10 -3.93 -5.04
N ALA A 90 -6.87 -4.02 -6.35
CA ALA A 90 -5.57 -3.73 -6.94
C ALA A 90 -5.13 -2.28 -6.67
N ASP A 91 -6.01 -1.30 -6.92
CA ASP A 91 -5.72 0.11 -6.68
C ASP A 91 -5.42 0.39 -5.20
N ALA A 92 -6.15 -0.24 -4.27
CA ALA A 92 -5.92 -0.09 -2.84
C ALA A 92 -4.59 -0.71 -2.40
N ALA A 93 -4.24 -1.88 -2.94
CA ALA A 93 -2.96 -2.53 -2.67
C ALA A 93 -1.78 -1.71 -3.21
N GLU A 94 -1.91 -1.11 -4.40
CA GLU A 94 -0.88 -0.23 -4.97
C GLU A 94 -0.68 1.03 -4.13
N ARG A 95 -1.77 1.67 -3.68
CA ARG A 95 -1.67 2.82 -2.75
C ARG A 95 -0.99 2.43 -1.45
N MET A 96 -1.29 1.26 -0.90
CA MET A 96 -0.67 0.76 0.32
C MET A 96 0.86 0.63 0.17
N VAL A 97 1.33 0.10 -0.96
CA VAL A 97 2.76 0.02 -1.29
C VAL A 97 3.39 1.41 -1.32
N HIS A 98 2.75 2.37 -1.98
CA HIS A 98 3.25 3.74 -2.07
C HIS A 98 3.35 4.43 -0.70
N VAL A 99 2.33 4.28 0.13
CA VAL A 99 2.35 4.85 1.50
C VAL A 99 3.47 4.21 2.32
N ALA A 100 3.64 2.90 2.26
CA ALA A 100 4.70 2.18 2.98
C ALA A 100 6.11 2.58 2.51
N HIS A 101 6.32 2.77 1.21
CA HIS A 101 7.60 3.22 0.66
C HIS A 101 7.94 4.65 1.09
N ALA A 102 6.98 5.58 0.99
CA ALA A 102 7.17 6.96 1.40
C ALA A 102 7.54 7.07 2.88
N GLN A 103 6.89 6.26 3.72
CA GLN A 103 7.19 6.10 5.14
C GLN A 103 8.61 5.61 5.40
N ALA A 104 9.04 4.56 4.69
CA ALA A 104 10.37 3.98 4.85
C ALA A 104 11.50 4.78 4.17
N GLY A 105 11.18 5.94 3.57
CA GLY A 105 12.15 6.78 2.88
C GLY A 105 12.65 6.19 1.55
N PHE A 106 11.90 5.27 0.95
CA PHE A 106 12.16 4.80 -0.41
C PHE A 106 11.62 5.84 -1.41
N GLU A 107 12.49 6.42 -2.23
CA GLU A 107 12.05 7.23 -3.36
C GLU A 107 11.43 6.32 -4.44
N PRO A 108 10.22 6.61 -4.93
CA PRO A 108 9.65 5.87 -6.04
C PRO A 108 10.54 6.04 -7.27
N SER A 109 10.85 4.92 -7.94
CA SER A 109 11.59 4.99 -9.21
C SER A 109 10.75 5.78 -10.21
N GLN A 110 11.38 6.58 -11.09
CA GLN A 110 10.66 7.43 -12.05
C GLN A 110 9.71 6.65 -12.99
N ASP A 111 9.87 5.33 -13.06
CA ASP A 111 9.06 4.40 -13.85
C ASP A 111 7.74 3.99 -13.17
N ASP A 112 7.56 4.22 -11.86
CA ASP A 112 6.37 3.84 -11.08
C ASP A 112 5.26 4.91 -11.07
N GLN A 113 5.47 6.07 -11.70
CA GLN A 113 4.38 7.03 -11.83
C GLN A 113 3.34 6.50 -12.84
N PRO A 114 2.04 6.45 -12.50
CA PRO A 114 1.01 6.15 -13.47
C PRO A 114 1.12 7.19 -14.57
N THR A 115 1.57 6.75 -15.76
CA THR A 115 1.71 7.63 -16.92
C THR A 115 0.41 8.40 -17.08
N ALA A 116 0.46 9.70 -16.81
CA ALA A 116 -0.66 10.58 -17.11
C ALA A 116 -0.98 10.35 -18.59
N GLN A 117 -2.20 9.91 -18.88
CA GLN A 117 -2.66 9.72 -20.26
C GLN A 117 -2.23 10.96 -21.06
N PRO A 118 -1.55 10.80 -22.21
CA PRO A 118 -1.12 11.95 -22.98
C PRO A 118 -2.35 12.77 -23.32
N LYS A 119 -2.38 14.02 -22.83
CA LYS A 119 -3.40 15.00 -23.21
C LYS A 119 -3.43 15.02 -24.73
N ALA A 120 -4.56 14.64 -25.32
CA ALA A 120 -4.77 14.75 -26.75
C ALA A 120 -4.41 16.17 -27.19
N GLN A 121 -3.39 16.29 -28.03
CA GLN A 121 -3.08 17.56 -28.70
C GLN A 121 -4.34 18.01 -29.44
N PRO A 122 -4.79 19.25 -29.26
CA PRO A 122 -5.84 19.78 -30.11
C PRO A 122 -5.33 19.80 -31.56
N ALA A 123 -6.10 19.19 -32.45
CA ALA A 123 -5.81 19.16 -33.87
C ALA A 123 -5.69 20.61 -34.40
N ASP A 124 -4.57 20.90 -35.06
CA ASP A 124 -4.36 22.12 -35.83
C ASP A 124 -5.54 22.35 -36.78
N GLN A 125 -6.14 23.54 -36.70
CA GLN A 125 -7.12 23.98 -37.69
C GLN A 125 -6.38 24.32 -39.00
N PRO A 126 -6.92 23.98 -40.16
CA PRO A 126 -6.31 24.34 -41.43
C PRO A 126 -6.42 25.85 -41.65
N GLU A 127 -5.29 26.52 -41.89
CA GLU A 127 -5.27 27.91 -42.32
C GLU A 127 -6.01 28.08 -43.65
N GLU A 128 -7.09 28.86 -43.59
CA GLU A 128 -7.94 29.21 -44.70
C GLU A 128 -7.24 30.27 -45.57
N ASN A 129 -7.00 29.92 -46.83
CA ASN A 129 -6.54 30.79 -47.91
C ASN A 129 -7.31 32.12 -47.93
N ALA A 130 -6.60 33.25 -47.73
CA ALA A 130 -7.11 34.57 -48.09
C ALA A 130 -6.01 35.50 -48.63
N ARG A 131 -5.95 35.54 -49.96
CA ARG A 131 -5.55 36.64 -50.87
C ARG A 131 -4.06 36.92 -51.09
#